data_AF-E8ZJ57-F1
#
_entry.id   AF-E8ZJ57-F1
#
_cell.length_a   1.000
_cell.length_b   1.000
_cell.length_c   1.000
_cell.angle_alpha   90.00
_cell.angle_beta   90.00
_cell.angle_gamma   90.00
#
_symmetry.space_group_name_H-M   'P 1'
#
loop_
_entity.id
_entity.type
_entity.pdbx_description
1 polymer ?
#
loop_
_entity_poly.entity_id
_entity_poly.type
_entity_poly.pdbx_seq_one_letter_code
_entity_poly.pdbx_strand_id
1 'polypeptide(L)'
;MNSSLAAKSLLGLAGATATAGLGTLAVKGLPSPKEQVSISSLLSKDPSRRVIADGESSHWTSVWTSYKNSGKDIWGLGKGESVPDDLKTTCKNKLDSKVEGKDSEEYQSFLSYCSRYTLVSDLISENNPNKEQIPKGNGESQEWKKAWKAYVDDQRTSKTDNGDGVWKLGDWKDHHSKDVAPASFMGKCETNFQTPFYDLSGGLYLDTVSFCTKDKATTVNG
;
A
#
# COMPACT_ATOMS: atom_id res chain seq x y z
N MET A 1 42.42 11.72 -78.13
CA MET A 1 42.63 13.14 -78.46
C MET A 1 41.45 13.92 -77.91
N ASN A 2 41.73 14.83 -76.96
CA ASN A 2 41.08 16.12 -76.68
C ASN A 2 39.57 16.14 -76.40
N SER A 3 39.00 16.84 -75.43
CA SER A 3 39.46 17.72 -74.36
C SER A 3 38.27 17.95 -73.43
N SER A 4 38.55 18.20 -72.15
CA SER A 4 37.61 18.78 -71.18
C SER A 4 37.33 20.26 -71.53
N LEU A 5 36.11 20.76 -71.30
CA LEU A 5 35.87 22.20 -71.11
C LEU A 5 34.60 22.45 -70.28
N ALA A 6 34.81 22.99 -69.08
CA ALA A 6 33.82 23.64 -68.24
C ALA A 6 33.66 25.12 -68.64
N ALA A 7 32.46 25.69 -68.50
CA ALA A 7 32.14 27.12 -68.30
C ALA A 7 30.63 27.35 -68.56
N LYS A 8 29.88 28.28 -67.97
CA LYS A 8 30.05 29.28 -66.91
C LYS A 8 28.63 29.81 -66.62
N SER A 9 28.33 30.00 -65.33
CA SER A 9 27.48 31.04 -64.72
C SER A 9 26.38 31.75 -65.55
N LEU A 10 25.16 31.77 -64.99
CA LEU A 10 24.36 32.99 -64.90
C LEU A 10 23.93 33.21 -63.44
N LEU A 11 24.68 34.10 -62.79
CA LEU A 11 24.25 34.86 -61.61
C LEU A 11 23.19 35.85 -62.07
N GLY A 12 21.96 35.69 -61.58
CA GLY A 12 20.94 36.74 -61.56
C GLY A 12 20.76 37.19 -60.11
N LEU A 13 21.32 38.34 -59.77
CA LEU A 13 21.07 39.03 -58.50
C LEU A 13 19.79 39.87 -58.62
N ALA A 14 19.05 39.91 -57.50
CA ALA A 14 18.51 41.12 -56.85
C ALA A 14 17.01 41.09 -56.56
N GLY A 15 16.69 41.17 -55.26
CA GLY A 15 15.34 41.43 -54.74
C GLY A 15 15.16 40.92 -53.32
N ALA A 16 15.71 41.63 -52.33
CA ALA A 16 15.73 41.25 -50.92
C ALA A 16 14.40 41.51 -50.19
N THR A 17 13.84 40.48 -49.57
CA THR A 17 13.18 40.56 -48.26
C THR A 17 13.46 39.27 -47.49
N ALA A 18 14.24 39.37 -46.42
CA ALA A 18 14.47 38.26 -45.50
C ALA A 18 13.21 38.07 -44.64
N THR A 19 12.33 37.15 -45.05
CA THR A 19 11.49 36.44 -44.08
C THR A 19 12.16 35.12 -43.81
N ALA A 20 12.79 35.00 -42.64
CA ALA A 20 13.19 33.72 -42.07
C ALA A 20 11.90 32.92 -41.76
N GLY A 21 11.27 32.40 -42.79
CA GLY A 21 10.16 31.46 -42.70
C GLY A 21 10.74 30.09 -42.44
N LEU A 22 11.11 29.82 -41.19
CA LEU A 22 11.35 28.46 -40.72
C LEU A 22 10.07 27.67 -40.99
N GLY A 23 10.09 26.82 -42.01
CA GLY A 23 9.03 25.87 -42.26
C GLY A 23 8.83 25.03 -41.01
N THR A 24 7.73 25.24 -40.30
CA THR A 24 7.32 24.37 -39.21
C THR A 24 6.92 23.04 -39.83
N LEU A 25 7.85 22.08 -39.85
CA LEU A 25 7.52 20.68 -40.03
C LEU A 25 6.61 20.28 -38.87
N ALA A 26 5.31 20.36 -39.10
CA ALA A 26 4.31 19.79 -38.21
C ALA A 26 4.44 18.26 -38.29
N VAL A 27 5.19 17.68 -37.36
CA VAL A 27 5.26 16.22 -37.18
C VAL A 27 3.94 15.75 -36.55
N LYS A 28 2.88 15.73 -37.36
CA LYS A 28 1.64 15.02 -37.05
C LYS A 28 1.93 13.53 -37.15
N GLY A 29 2.18 12.87 -36.02
CA GLY A 29 2.25 11.40 -35.98
C GLY A 29 3.24 10.77 -35.01
N LEU A 30 4.05 11.55 -34.28
CA LEU A 30 4.82 10.97 -33.17
C LEU A 30 3.90 10.85 -31.95
N PRO A 31 3.64 9.63 -31.42
CA PRO A 31 2.99 9.50 -30.12
C PRO A 31 3.85 10.26 -29.11
N SER A 32 3.25 11.24 -28.43
CA SER A 32 3.93 11.96 -27.35
C SER A 32 4.49 10.92 -26.36
N PRO A 33 5.74 11.10 -25.88
CA PRO A 33 6.29 10.20 -24.88
C PRO A 33 5.29 10.10 -23.72
N LYS A 34 4.84 8.89 -23.39
CA LYS A 34 3.98 8.70 -22.22
C LYS A 34 4.74 9.24 -21.01
N GLU A 35 4.11 10.14 -20.27
CA GLU A 35 4.70 10.71 -19.06
C GLU A 35 5.02 9.58 -18.08
N GLN A 36 6.30 9.41 -17.75
CA GLN A 36 6.72 8.36 -16.83
C GLN A 36 6.73 8.89 -15.40
N VAL A 37 6.11 8.14 -14.50
CA VAL A 37 6.03 8.48 -13.06
C VAL A 37 6.81 7.45 -12.25
N SER A 38 7.35 7.83 -11.10
CA SER A 38 8.03 6.85 -10.24
C SER A 38 7.04 5.92 -9.57
N ILE A 39 7.46 4.68 -9.30
CA ILE A 39 6.70 3.74 -8.48
C ILE A 39 6.35 4.34 -7.13
N SER A 40 7.30 5.02 -6.48
CA SER A 40 7.08 5.73 -5.21
C SER A 40 5.95 6.76 -5.28
N SER A 41 5.84 7.51 -6.38
CA SER A 41 4.77 8.50 -6.59
C SER A 41 3.41 7.86 -6.86
N LEU A 42 3.38 6.70 -7.53
CA LEU A 42 2.14 5.94 -7.73
C LEU A 42 1.66 5.32 -6.41
N LEU A 43 2.59 4.77 -5.61
CA LEU A 43 2.29 4.14 -4.34
C LEU A 43 1.83 5.15 -3.29
N SER A 44 2.41 6.35 -3.24
CA SER A 44 1.96 7.39 -2.29
C SER A 44 0.53 7.87 -2.54
N LYS A 45 -0.02 7.61 -3.73
CA LYS A 45 -1.41 7.89 -4.11
C LYS A 45 -2.34 6.67 -3.95
N ASP A 46 -1.82 5.53 -3.50
CA ASP A 46 -2.58 4.31 -3.27
C ASP A 46 -2.62 3.97 -1.77
N PRO A 47 -3.69 4.35 -1.05
CA PRO A 47 -3.78 4.10 0.39
C PRO A 47 -3.91 2.60 0.73
N SER A 48 -4.19 1.73 -0.25
CA SER A 48 -4.39 0.30 -0.05
C SER A 48 -3.10 -0.52 -0.03
N ARG A 49 -1.97 0.08 -0.45
CA ARG A 49 -0.69 -0.61 -0.63
C ARG A 49 0.44 0.10 0.09
N ARG A 50 1.36 -0.68 0.63
CA ARG A 50 2.57 -0.20 1.34
C ARG A 50 3.77 -1.02 0.94
N VAL A 51 4.94 -0.39 0.96
CA VAL A 51 6.21 -1.11 0.87
C VAL A 51 6.35 -2.00 2.10
N ILE A 52 6.82 -3.22 1.91
CA ILE A 52 7.13 -4.11 3.03
C ILE A 52 8.36 -3.55 3.77
N ALA A 53 8.23 -3.30 5.06
CA ALA A 53 9.33 -2.81 5.88
C ALA A 53 10.35 -3.91 6.17
N ASP A 54 11.62 -3.55 6.43
CA ASP A 54 12.72 -4.51 6.58
C ASP A 54 12.47 -5.57 7.68
N GLY A 55 11.77 -5.17 8.76
CA GLY A 55 11.42 -6.01 9.91
C GLY A 55 10.20 -6.91 9.72
N GLU A 56 9.48 -6.82 8.59
CA GLU A 56 8.24 -7.56 8.34
C GLU A 56 8.52 -8.94 7.72
N SER A 57 9.21 -9.80 8.47
CA SER A 57 9.69 -11.11 8.00
C SER A 57 8.59 -12.02 7.43
N SER A 58 7.38 -11.99 8.01
CA SER A 58 6.22 -12.76 7.52
C SER A 58 5.78 -12.29 6.13
N HIS A 59 5.71 -10.98 5.91
CA HIS A 59 5.35 -10.40 4.61
C HIS A 59 6.43 -10.69 3.56
N TRP A 60 7.72 -10.54 3.92
CA TRP A 60 8.83 -10.91 3.06
C TRP A 60 8.80 -12.38 2.63
N THR A 61 8.49 -13.27 3.57
CA THR A 61 8.35 -14.71 3.30
C THR A 61 7.19 -15.00 2.34
N SER A 62 6.06 -14.31 2.53
CA SER A 62 4.88 -14.45 1.67
C SER A 62 5.15 -13.99 0.22
N VAL A 63 5.75 -12.82 0.04
CA VAL A 63 6.06 -12.31 -1.31
C VAL A 63 7.17 -13.11 -1.99
N TRP A 64 8.15 -13.60 -1.25
CA TRP A 64 9.17 -14.49 -1.80
C TRP A 64 8.59 -15.81 -2.31
N THR A 65 7.66 -16.39 -1.54
CA THR A 65 6.91 -17.57 -1.97
C THR A 65 6.14 -17.29 -3.26
N SER A 66 5.49 -16.12 -3.35
CA SER A 66 4.75 -15.70 -4.54
C SER A 66 5.69 -15.50 -5.75
N TYR A 67 6.85 -14.87 -5.55
CA TYR A 67 7.87 -14.68 -6.58
C TYR A 67 8.33 -16.02 -7.16
N LYS A 68 8.67 -16.98 -6.30
CA LYS A 68 9.08 -18.34 -6.71
C LYS A 68 7.99 -19.08 -7.48
N ASN A 69 6.74 -18.95 -7.03
CA ASN A 69 5.59 -19.63 -7.63
C ASN A 69 5.14 -18.98 -8.94
N SER A 70 5.63 -17.79 -9.29
CA SER A 70 5.31 -17.12 -10.56
C SER A 70 5.86 -17.87 -11.79
N GLY A 71 6.82 -18.77 -11.59
CA GLY A 71 7.49 -19.50 -12.67
C GLY A 71 8.46 -18.66 -13.51
N LYS A 72 8.62 -17.37 -13.19
CA LYS A 72 9.53 -16.44 -13.87
C LYS A 72 10.51 -15.82 -12.88
N ASP A 73 11.80 -15.90 -13.17
CA ASP A 73 12.82 -15.19 -12.40
C ASP A 73 13.11 -13.82 -13.02
N ILE A 74 12.10 -12.94 -13.01
CA ILE A 74 12.13 -11.65 -13.72
C ILE A 74 13.25 -10.70 -13.25
N TRP A 75 13.78 -10.91 -12.04
CA TRP A 75 14.85 -10.12 -11.43
C TRP A 75 16.13 -10.92 -11.19
N GLY A 76 16.20 -12.19 -11.62
CA GLY A 76 17.41 -13.00 -11.50
C GLY A 76 17.82 -13.33 -10.05
N LEU A 77 16.85 -13.51 -9.16
CA LEU A 77 17.05 -13.72 -7.72
C LEU A 77 17.22 -15.21 -7.34
N GLY A 78 17.05 -16.13 -8.29
CA GLY A 78 17.20 -17.56 -8.05
C GLY A 78 16.00 -18.22 -7.36
N LYS A 79 16.22 -19.41 -6.79
CA LYS A 79 15.16 -20.31 -6.27
C LYS A 79 15.37 -20.77 -4.83
N GLY A 80 16.11 -20.01 -4.02
CA GLY A 80 16.40 -20.34 -2.62
C GLY A 80 15.15 -20.48 -1.74
N GLU A 81 15.24 -21.26 -0.66
CA GLU A 81 14.12 -21.42 0.28
C GLU A 81 13.89 -20.17 1.12
N SER A 82 14.97 -19.59 1.66
CA SER A 82 14.98 -18.35 2.43
C SER A 82 14.82 -17.12 1.55
N VAL A 83 14.30 -16.04 2.15
CA VAL A 83 14.21 -14.72 1.50
C VAL A 83 15.64 -14.19 1.27
N PRO A 84 16.06 -13.93 0.02
CA PRO A 84 17.38 -13.37 -0.24
C PRO A 84 17.41 -11.86 0.06
N ASP A 85 18.54 -11.37 0.55
CA ASP A 85 18.74 -9.92 0.76
C ASP A 85 18.64 -9.12 -0.55
N ASP A 86 18.99 -9.76 -1.67
CA ASP A 86 18.87 -9.19 -3.01
C ASP A 86 17.41 -8.88 -3.38
N LEU A 87 16.41 -9.60 -2.84
CA LEU A 87 15.00 -9.25 -3.03
C LEU A 87 14.69 -7.89 -2.39
N LYS A 88 15.10 -7.71 -1.13
CA LYS A 88 14.87 -6.45 -0.40
C LYS A 88 15.60 -5.29 -1.08
N THR A 89 16.84 -5.52 -1.51
CA THR A 89 17.65 -4.54 -2.25
C THR A 89 17.00 -4.18 -3.58
N THR A 90 16.52 -5.17 -4.34
CA THR A 90 15.79 -4.96 -5.59
C THR A 90 14.54 -4.11 -5.35
N CYS A 91 13.75 -4.42 -4.33
CA CYS A 91 12.57 -3.64 -3.98
C CYS A 91 12.91 -2.17 -3.63
N LYS A 92 13.97 -1.93 -2.86
CA LYS A 92 14.45 -0.57 -2.55
C LYS A 92 14.83 0.20 -3.83
N ASN A 93 15.58 -0.43 -4.74
CA ASN A 93 16.00 0.20 -6.00
C ASN A 93 14.83 0.45 -6.96
N LYS A 94 13.83 -0.43 -6.98
CA LYS A 94 12.66 -0.32 -7.86
C LYS A 94 11.75 0.84 -7.49
N LEU A 95 11.74 1.30 -6.24
CA LEU A 95 10.89 2.43 -5.80
C LEU A 95 11.07 3.70 -6.64
N ASP A 96 12.31 3.99 -7.05
CA ASP A 96 12.64 5.17 -7.83
C ASP A 96 12.55 4.95 -9.35
N SER A 97 12.27 3.71 -9.78
CA SER A 97 12.12 3.38 -11.19
C SER A 97 10.91 4.08 -11.80
N LYS A 98 11.08 4.54 -13.04
CA LYS A 98 10.06 5.24 -13.82
C LYS A 98 9.26 4.26 -14.63
N VAL A 99 7.94 4.37 -14.57
CA VAL A 99 7.00 3.46 -15.22
C VAL A 99 5.90 4.23 -15.96
N GLU A 100 5.27 3.60 -16.95
CA GLU A 100 4.18 4.20 -17.73
C GLU A 100 2.89 4.42 -16.94
N GLY A 101 2.78 3.84 -15.74
CA GLY A 101 1.61 3.95 -14.89
C GLY A 101 1.32 2.67 -14.11
N LYS A 102 0.12 2.62 -13.50
CA LYS A 102 -0.32 1.51 -12.66
C LYS A 102 -0.47 0.19 -13.41
N ASP A 103 -0.78 0.22 -14.70
CA ASP A 103 -1.00 -1.01 -15.49
C ASP A 103 0.29 -1.59 -16.07
N SER A 104 1.44 -0.94 -15.82
CA SER A 104 2.73 -1.44 -16.30
C SER A 104 3.13 -2.73 -15.59
N GLU A 105 3.72 -3.66 -16.34
CA GLU A 105 4.23 -4.94 -15.78
C GLU A 105 5.22 -4.71 -14.63
N GLU A 106 6.04 -3.66 -14.73
CA GLU A 106 7.01 -3.28 -13.72
C GLU A 106 6.34 -2.84 -12.40
N TYR A 107 5.31 -1.99 -12.47
CA TYR A 107 4.55 -1.59 -11.27
C TYR A 107 3.77 -2.76 -10.67
N GLN A 108 3.14 -3.59 -11.51
CA GLN A 108 2.41 -4.78 -11.05
C GLN A 108 3.33 -5.81 -10.40
N SER A 109 4.54 -6.00 -10.94
CA SER A 109 5.59 -6.85 -10.34
C SER A 109 6.06 -6.27 -9.02
N PHE A 110 6.27 -4.95 -8.94
CA PHE A 110 6.59 -4.28 -7.68
C PHE A 110 5.50 -4.49 -6.63
N LEU A 111 4.22 -4.29 -6.98
CA LEU A 111 3.12 -4.53 -6.05
C LEU A 111 3.09 -5.98 -5.56
N SER A 112 3.35 -6.94 -6.45
CA SER A 112 3.30 -8.36 -6.13
C SER A 112 4.43 -8.82 -5.21
N TYR A 113 5.62 -8.23 -5.34
CA TYR A 113 6.83 -8.78 -4.71
C TYR A 113 7.51 -7.85 -3.70
N CYS A 114 7.13 -6.57 -3.66
CA CYS A 114 7.74 -5.55 -2.79
C CYS A 114 6.72 -4.82 -1.91
N SER A 115 5.43 -5.10 -2.07
CA SER A 115 4.35 -4.43 -1.35
C SER A 115 3.47 -5.41 -0.59
N ARG A 116 2.78 -4.90 0.42
CA ARG A 116 1.69 -5.56 1.12
C ARG A 116 0.47 -4.66 1.15
N TYR A 117 -0.69 -5.23 1.51
CA TYR A 117 -1.85 -4.41 1.81
C TYR A 117 -1.63 -3.56 3.06
N THR A 118 -2.21 -2.38 3.08
CA THR A 118 -2.41 -1.61 4.31
C THR A 118 -3.33 -2.39 5.23
N LEU A 119 -2.95 -2.49 6.50
CA LEU A 119 -3.71 -3.14 7.55
C LEU A 119 -4.35 -2.10 8.46
N VAL A 120 -5.40 -2.48 9.18
CA VAL A 120 -5.98 -1.63 10.23
C VAL A 120 -4.92 -1.24 11.27
N SER A 121 -4.00 -2.15 11.61
CA SER A 121 -2.87 -1.85 12.51
C SER A 121 -2.03 -0.66 12.06
N ASP A 122 -1.76 -0.56 10.76
CA ASP A 122 -0.98 0.54 10.19
C ASP A 122 -1.73 1.86 10.37
N LEU A 123 -3.01 1.87 9.98
CA LEU A 123 -3.87 3.05 10.08
C LEU A 123 -3.95 3.54 11.53
N ILE A 124 -4.11 2.62 12.49
CA ILE A 124 -4.15 2.97 13.92
C ILE A 124 -2.83 3.58 14.35
N SER A 125 -1.70 2.95 14.01
CA SER A 125 -0.37 3.44 14.42
C SER A 125 -0.07 4.85 13.92
N GLU A 126 -0.54 5.18 12.72
CA GLU A 126 -0.26 6.47 12.06
C GLU A 126 -1.21 7.57 12.50
N ASN A 127 -2.48 7.24 12.71
CA ASN A 127 -3.53 8.22 12.95
C ASN A 127 -3.94 8.31 14.43
N ASN A 128 -3.54 7.35 15.24
CA ASN A 128 -3.74 7.32 16.70
C ASN A 128 -2.42 6.95 17.39
N PRO A 129 -1.37 7.77 17.28
CA PRO A 129 -0.04 7.43 17.77
C PRO A 129 0.03 7.24 19.29
N ASN A 130 -0.96 7.77 20.03
CA ASN A 130 -1.14 7.59 21.47
C ASN A 130 -1.93 6.32 21.85
N LYS A 131 -2.37 5.52 20.87
CA LYS A 131 -3.12 4.29 21.09
C LYS A 131 -2.31 3.07 20.68
N GLU A 132 -2.54 1.95 21.38
CA GLU A 132 -1.95 0.66 21.07
C GLU A 132 -2.98 -0.46 21.20
N GLN A 133 -2.75 -1.58 20.52
CA GLN A 133 -3.57 -2.77 20.65
C GLN A 133 -3.59 -3.26 22.11
N ILE A 134 -4.76 -3.61 22.62
CA ILE A 134 -4.84 -4.36 23.87
C ILE A 134 -4.30 -5.78 23.59
N PRO A 135 -3.18 -6.21 24.20
CA PRO A 135 -2.65 -7.54 23.94
C PRO A 135 -3.68 -8.60 24.35
N LYS A 136 -3.88 -9.61 23.49
CA LYS A 136 -4.75 -10.73 23.86
C LYS A 136 -4.21 -11.41 25.11
N GLY A 137 -5.11 -11.71 26.02
CA GLY A 137 -4.74 -12.29 27.29
C GLY A 137 -5.97 -12.60 28.11
N ASN A 138 -5.91 -12.24 29.39
CA ASN A 138 -6.99 -12.49 30.32
C ASN A 138 -8.13 -11.46 30.11
N GLY A 139 -9.33 -11.94 29.75
CA GLY A 139 -10.52 -11.11 29.60
C GLY A 139 -10.98 -10.42 30.89
N GLU A 140 -10.42 -10.81 32.04
CA GLU A 140 -10.63 -10.16 33.34
C GLU A 140 -9.80 -8.88 33.54
N SER A 141 -8.84 -8.59 32.65
CA SER A 141 -8.00 -7.40 32.79
C SER A 141 -8.83 -6.12 32.71
N GLN A 142 -8.37 -5.06 33.36
CA GLN A 142 -9.10 -3.79 33.39
C GLN A 142 -9.32 -3.23 31.98
N GLU A 143 -8.34 -3.37 31.09
CA GLU A 143 -8.41 -2.94 29.71
C GLU A 143 -9.44 -3.73 28.92
N TRP A 144 -9.45 -5.07 29.06
CA TRP A 144 -10.40 -5.93 28.38
C TRP A 144 -11.84 -5.73 28.88
N LYS A 145 -12.04 -5.57 30.20
CA LYS A 145 -13.34 -5.22 30.77
C LYS A 145 -13.86 -3.89 30.22
N LYS A 146 -13.00 -2.86 30.16
CA LYS A 146 -13.35 -1.54 29.61
C LYS A 146 -13.72 -1.64 28.13
N ALA A 147 -12.92 -2.33 27.33
CA ALA A 147 -13.15 -2.55 25.91
C ALA A 147 -14.45 -3.31 25.63
N TRP A 148 -14.68 -4.40 26.37
CA TRP A 148 -15.89 -5.20 26.27
C TRP A 148 -17.13 -4.41 26.64
N LYS A 149 -17.08 -3.66 27.75
CA LYS A 149 -18.16 -2.75 28.14
C LYS A 149 -18.47 -1.74 27.05
N ALA A 150 -17.45 -1.11 26.45
CA ALA A 150 -17.65 -0.16 25.36
C ALA A 150 -18.34 -0.81 24.13
N TYR A 151 -17.97 -2.05 23.78
CA TYR A 151 -18.61 -2.80 22.70
C TYR A 151 -20.07 -3.16 23.00
N VAL A 152 -20.36 -3.63 24.22
CA VAL A 152 -21.71 -3.98 24.68
C VAL A 152 -22.61 -2.75 24.76
N ASP A 153 -22.07 -1.61 25.21
CA ASP A 153 -22.79 -0.34 25.36
C ASP A 153 -22.94 0.45 24.06
N ASP A 154 -22.30 0.03 22.95
CA ASP A 154 -22.49 0.66 21.65
C ASP A 154 -23.97 0.59 21.24
N GLN A 155 -24.53 1.71 20.79
CA GLN A 155 -25.95 1.83 20.42
C GLN A 155 -26.37 0.92 19.26
N ARG A 156 -25.42 0.46 18.45
CA ARG A 156 -25.66 -0.49 17.35
C ARG A 156 -25.74 -1.94 17.86
N THR A 157 -25.34 -2.20 19.10
CA THR A 157 -25.35 -3.53 19.73
C THR A 157 -26.70 -3.82 20.38
N SER A 158 -27.36 -4.90 19.96
CA SER A 158 -28.58 -5.41 20.61
C SER A 158 -28.23 -6.21 21.87
N LYS A 159 -28.64 -5.72 23.05
CA LYS A 159 -28.41 -6.36 24.37
C LYS A 159 -29.36 -7.52 24.68
N THR A 160 -30.00 -8.10 23.68
CA THR A 160 -30.90 -9.24 23.85
C THR A 160 -30.16 -10.56 23.60
N ASP A 161 -30.66 -11.66 24.14
CA ASP A 161 -30.15 -13.02 23.90
C ASP A 161 -30.20 -13.43 22.42
N ASN A 162 -31.11 -12.83 21.64
CA ASN A 162 -31.24 -13.03 20.20
C ASN A 162 -30.46 -11.97 19.39
N GLY A 163 -29.73 -11.09 20.07
CA GLY A 163 -28.79 -10.17 19.44
C GLY A 163 -27.53 -10.91 19.00
N ASP A 164 -26.77 -10.24 18.14
CA ASP A 164 -25.48 -10.70 17.63
C ASP A 164 -24.39 -9.64 17.85
N GLY A 165 -24.78 -8.42 18.25
CA GLY A 165 -23.90 -7.25 18.36
C GLY A 165 -23.34 -6.83 17.00
N VAL A 166 -22.59 -5.70 16.97
CA VAL A 166 -22.07 -5.15 15.70
C VAL A 166 -21.19 -6.15 14.95
N TRP A 167 -20.50 -7.04 15.66
CA TRP A 167 -19.58 -8.02 15.08
C TRP A 167 -20.12 -9.44 14.98
N LYS A 168 -21.37 -9.68 15.34
CA LYS A 168 -22.02 -11.00 15.24
C LYS A 168 -21.28 -12.11 15.98
N LEU A 169 -20.98 -11.88 17.26
CA LEU A 169 -20.25 -12.83 18.08
C LEU A 169 -21.13 -14.06 18.38
N GLY A 170 -20.67 -15.25 18.01
CA GLY A 170 -21.48 -16.48 18.12
C GLY A 170 -21.81 -16.91 19.56
N ASP A 171 -21.04 -16.41 20.54
CA ASP A 171 -21.21 -16.63 21.97
C ASP A 171 -21.87 -15.43 22.68
N TRP A 172 -22.51 -14.52 21.91
CA TRP A 172 -23.13 -13.30 22.44
C TRP A 172 -24.06 -13.56 23.62
N LYS A 173 -25.03 -14.48 23.46
CA LYS A 173 -26.02 -14.85 24.48
C LYS A 173 -25.40 -15.16 25.84
N ASP A 174 -24.24 -15.81 25.85
CA ASP A 174 -23.59 -16.29 27.06
C ASP A 174 -22.72 -15.21 27.74
N HIS A 175 -22.44 -14.09 27.06
CA HIS A 175 -21.42 -13.13 27.48
C HIS A 175 -21.90 -11.68 27.56
N HIS A 176 -22.95 -11.27 26.84
CA HIS A 176 -23.37 -9.87 26.78
C HIS A 176 -23.74 -9.23 28.13
N SER A 177 -24.16 -10.05 29.08
CA SER A 177 -24.52 -9.63 30.44
C SER A 177 -23.37 -9.73 31.45
N LYS A 178 -22.20 -10.20 31.03
CA LYS A 178 -21.00 -10.37 31.87
C LYS A 178 -20.01 -9.24 31.61
N ASP A 179 -19.27 -8.86 32.65
CA ASP A 179 -18.20 -7.85 32.53
C ASP A 179 -16.91 -8.42 31.91
N VAL A 180 -16.79 -9.74 31.82
CA VAL A 180 -15.59 -10.44 31.35
C VAL A 180 -15.60 -10.49 29.82
N ALA A 181 -14.54 -9.98 29.20
CA ALA A 181 -14.40 -10.03 27.74
C ALA A 181 -14.27 -11.49 27.25
N PRO A 182 -15.15 -11.96 26.35
CA PRO A 182 -15.04 -13.31 25.83
C PRO A 182 -13.82 -13.48 24.90
N ALA A 183 -13.36 -14.72 24.78
CA ALA A 183 -12.26 -15.06 23.87
C ALA A 183 -12.60 -14.77 22.40
N SER A 184 -13.87 -14.88 22.01
CA SER A 184 -14.37 -14.54 20.68
C SER A 184 -14.15 -13.06 20.35
N PHE A 185 -14.47 -12.16 21.29
CA PHE A 185 -14.29 -10.72 21.16
C PHE A 185 -12.80 -10.35 21.09
N MET A 186 -11.99 -10.89 21.99
CA MET A 186 -10.53 -10.67 21.96
C MET A 186 -9.88 -11.18 20.66
N GLY A 187 -10.31 -12.36 20.18
CA GLY A 187 -9.86 -12.91 18.89
C GLY A 187 -10.34 -12.09 17.69
N LYS A 188 -11.53 -11.49 17.76
CA LYS A 188 -12.02 -10.57 16.74
C LYS A 188 -11.16 -9.31 16.67
N CYS A 189 -10.72 -8.78 17.81
CA CYS A 189 -9.76 -7.68 17.84
C CYS A 189 -8.45 -8.02 17.13
N GLU A 190 -7.83 -9.18 17.41
CA GLU A 190 -6.62 -9.61 16.68
C GLU A 190 -6.85 -9.69 15.17
N THR A 191 -7.98 -10.28 14.76
CA THR A 191 -8.34 -10.43 13.35
C THR A 191 -8.52 -9.07 12.69
N ASN A 192 -9.23 -8.15 13.34
CA ASN A 192 -9.48 -6.82 12.80
C ASN A 192 -8.17 -6.03 12.59
N PHE A 193 -7.23 -6.09 13.55
CA PHE A 193 -5.92 -5.46 13.41
C PHE A 193 -5.14 -5.94 12.18
N GLN A 194 -5.25 -7.24 11.87
CA GLN A 194 -4.57 -7.89 10.73
C GLN A 194 -5.35 -7.80 9.42
N THR A 195 -6.54 -7.20 9.41
CA THR A 195 -7.39 -7.16 8.22
C THR A 195 -6.91 -6.06 7.27
N PRO A 196 -6.74 -6.36 5.96
CA PRO A 196 -6.50 -5.34 4.94
C PRO A 196 -7.59 -4.27 4.92
N PHE A 197 -7.21 -3.01 5.10
CA PHE A 197 -8.14 -1.88 5.14
C PHE A 197 -7.43 -0.56 4.84
N TYR A 198 -8.15 0.43 4.32
CA TYR A 198 -7.56 1.72 3.93
C TYR A 198 -8.51 2.92 4.11
N ASP A 199 -9.69 2.72 4.69
CA ASP A 199 -10.68 3.79 4.91
C ASP A 199 -10.70 4.22 6.38
N LEU A 200 -10.26 5.45 6.65
CA LEU A 200 -10.26 6.03 8.00
C LEU A 200 -11.67 6.38 8.53
N SER A 201 -12.68 6.42 7.65
CA SER A 201 -14.08 6.61 8.02
C SER A 201 -14.85 5.29 8.10
N GLY A 202 -14.21 4.18 7.74
CA GLY A 202 -14.84 2.88 7.66
C GLY A 202 -15.08 2.26 9.04
N GLY A 203 -16.23 1.58 9.19
CA GLY A 203 -16.64 0.98 10.46
C GLY A 203 -15.61 0.01 11.04
N LEU A 204 -14.91 -0.77 10.21
CA LEU A 204 -13.85 -1.67 10.68
C LEU A 204 -12.72 -0.91 11.41
N TYR A 205 -12.23 0.19 10.84
CA TYR A 205 -11.19 1.00 11.47
C TYR A 205 -11.70 1.67 12.75
N LEU A 206 -12.85 2.35 12.67
CA LEU A 206 -13.43 3.08 13.80
C LEU A 206 -13.78 2.15 14.99
N ASP A 207 -14.34 0.98 14.70
CA ASP A 207 -14.66 -0.03 15.71
C ASP A 207 -13.38 -0.60 16.33
N THR A 208 -12.34 -0.86 15.53
CA THR A 208 -11.08 -1.41 16.05
C THR A 208 -10.35 -0.40 16.93
N VAL A 209 -10.34 0.89 16.53
CA VAL A 209 -9.85 1.97 17.40
C VAL A 209 -10.65 2.01 18.71
N SER A 210 -11.97 1.96 18.64
CA SER A 210 -12.84 2.11 19.82
C SER A 210 -12.78 0.94 20.78
N PHE A 211 -12.76 -0.29 20.27
CA PHE A 211 -13.00 -1.50 21.05
C PHE A 211 -11.77 -2.37 21.27
N CYS A 212 -10.67 -2.12 20.54
CA CYS A 212 -9.49 -2.99 20.60
C CYS A 212 -8.21 -2.25 20.98
N THR A 213 -8.29 -0.95 21.28
CA THR A 213 -7.12 -0.16 21.69
C THR A 213 -7.23 0.34 23.13
N LYS A 214 -6.06 0.62 23.70
CA LYS A 214 -5.90 1.40 24.92
C LYS A 214 -4.95 2.56 24.66
N ASP A 215 -4.94 3.53 25.55
CA ASP A 215 -3.95 4.60 25.50
C ASP A 215 -2.59 4.03 25.94
N LYS A 216 -1.52 4.43 25.24
CA LYS A 216 -0.16 4.06 25.59
C LYS A 216 0.17 4.64 26.96
N ALA A 217 0.88 3.86 27.78
CA ALA A 217 1.39 4.38 29.05
C ALA A 217 2.34 5.56 28.76
N THR A 218 2.00 6.76 29.23
CA THR A 218 2.94 7.87 29.27
C THR A 218 4.04 7.52 30.26
N THR A 219 5.25 7.25 29.76
CA THR A 219 6.45 7.25 30.59
C THR A 219 6.70 8.69 31.06
N VAL A 220 6.16 9.03 32.23
CA VAL A 220 6.60 10.21 32.96
C VAL A 220 7.97 9.87 33.52
N ASN A 221 9.02 10.23 32.80
CA ASN A 221 10.37 10.24 33.36
C ASN A 221 10.40 11.38 34.39
N GLY A 222 10.30 11.02 35.66
CA GLY A 222 10.52 11.93 36.80
C GLY A 222 11.99 12.23 37.02
#